data_AF-A0A951XJG9-F1
#
_entry.id   AF-A0A951XJG9-F1
#
_cell.length_a   1.000
_cell.length_b   1.000
_cell.length_c   1.000
_cell.angle_alpha   90.00
_cell.angle_beta   90.00
_cell.angle_gamma   90.00
#
_symmetry.space_group_name_H-M   'P 1'
#
loop_
_entity.id
_entity.type
_entity.pdbx_description
1 polymer ?
#
loop_
_entity_poly.entity_id
_entity_poly.type
_entity_poly.pdbx_seq_one_letter_code
_entity_poly.pdbx_strand_id
1 'polypeptide(L)'
;MKTSSKKGFTLVEIMIVVVIIGLLAAMAIPAFQKVRASSQDKAVMNNLRQLSAAADQYFLEAGVSAVNSADLVGTNSSQYIKNVTPVAAETYSNIQQGSAVTASGVAGARTITYSN
;
A
#
# COMPACT_ATOMS: atom_id res chain seq x y z
N MET A 1 7.41 -58.27 20.46
CA MET A 1 7.99 -57.03 19.89
C MET A 1 7.11 -56.59 18.74
N LYS A 2 6.35 -55.49 18.90
CA LYS A 2 5.34 -55.05 17.91
C LYS A 2 6.07 -54.19 16.88
N THR A 3 6.28 -54.70 15.67
CA THR A 3 6.97 -53.99 14.59
C THR A 3 5.99 -53.01 13.94
N SER A 4 6.09 -51.73 14.28
CA SER A 4 5.34 -50.70 13.57
C SER A 4 5.90 -50.58 12.15
N SER A 5 5.13 -51.01 11.15
CA SER A 5 5.46 -50.80 9.74
C SER A 5 5.46 -49.30 9.45
N LYS A 6 6.64 -48.75 9.14
CA LYS A 6 6.73 -47.38 8.63
C LYS A 6 6.24 -47.39 7.18
N LYS A 7 4.99 -46.99 6.95
CA LYS A 7 4.49 -46.69 5.61
C LYS A 7 5.18 -45.41 5.11
N GLY A 8 5.94 -45.52 4.02
CA GLY A 8 6.48 -44.37 3.29
C GLY A 8 5.45 -43.82 2.30
N PHE A 9 5.57 -42.53 1.97
CA PHE A 9 4.83 -41.93 0.86
C PHE A 9 5.27 -42.52 -0.48
N THR A 10 4.32 -42.81 -1.35
CA THR A 10 4.58 -43.23 -2.73
C THR A 10 4.87 -42.01 -3.60
N LEU A 11 5.66 -42.21 -4.65
CA LEU A 11 5.96 -41.16 -5.63
C LEU A 11 4.68 -40.65 -6.32
N VAL A 12 3.69 -41.52 -6.52
CA VAL A 12 2.42 -41.19 -7.15
C VAL A 12 1.59 -40.24 -6.27
N GLU A 13 1.58 -40.46 -4.96
CA GLU A 13 0.89 -39.58 -4.00
C GLU A 13 1.49 -38.18 -4.00
N ILE A 14 2.82 -38.06 -4.07
CA ILE A 14 3.45 -36.73 -4.14
C ILE A 14 3.21 -36.07 -5.51
N MET A 15 3.21 -36.85 -6.60
CA MET A 15 3.00 -36.35 -7.96
C MET A 15 1.62 -35.72 -8.15
N ILE A 16 0.54 -36.34 -7.67
CA ILE A 16 -0.81 -35.76 -7.81
C ILE A 16 -0.99 -34.50 -6.96
N VAL A 17 -0.35 -34.45 -5.78
CA VAL A 17 -0.42 -33.30 -4.88
C VAL A 17 0.22 -32.07 -5.50
N VAL A 18 1.42 -32.19 -6.08
CA VAL A 18 2.09 -31.04 -6.71
C VAL A 18 1.34 -30.55 -7.96
N VAL A 19 0.66 -31.43 -8.69
CA VAL A 19 -0.18 -31.04 -9.83
C VAL A 19 -1.38 -30.21 -9.36
N ILE A 20 -2.07 -30.65 -8.31
CA ILE A 20 -3.23 -29.91 -7.78
C ILE A 20 -2.78 -28.56 -7.19
N ILE A 21 -1.70 -28.52 -6.41
CA ILE A 21 -1.15 -27.27 -5.87
C ILE A 21 -0.69 -26.34 -7.00
N GLY A 22 -0.08 -26.87 -8.06
CA GLY A 22 0.33 -26.12 -9.24
C GLY A 22 -0.85 -25.45 -9.96
N LEU A 23 -1.95 -26.18 -10.14
CA LEU A 23 -3.19 -25.64 -10.72
C LEU A 23 -3.78 -24.52 -9.85
N LEU A 24 -3.88 -24.74 -8.54
CA LEU A 24 -4.39 -23.72 -7.62
C LEU A 24 -3.51 -22.47 -7.60
N ALA A 25 -2.19 -22.65 -7.56
CA ALA A 25 -1.22 -21.54 -7.58
C ALA A 25 -1.31 -20.71 -8.87
N ALA A 26 -1.48 -21.37 -10.03
CA ALA A 26 -1.59 -20.71 -11.32
C ALA A 26 -2.78 -19.73 -11.39
N MET A 27 -3.91 -20.06 -10.76
CA MET A 27 -5.07 -19.15 -10.66
C MET A 27 -4.93 -18.15 -9.52
N ALA A 28 -4.34 -18.54 -8.39
CA ALA A 28 -4.25 -17.71 -7.20
C ALA A 28 -3.27 -16.53 -7.36
N ILE A 29 -2.13 -16.73 -8.03
CA ILE A 29 -1.10 -15.69 -8.19
C ILE A 29 -1.63 -14.42 -8.90
N PRO A 30 -2.24 -14.49 -10.10
CA PRO A 30 -2.74 -13.30 -10.78
C PRO A 30 -3.88 -12.62 -10.00
N ALA A 31 -4.75 -13.41 -9.36
CA ALA A 31 -5.82 -12.87 -8.50
C ALA A 31 -5.24 -12.11 -7.30
N PHE A 32 -4.22 -12.67 -6.64
CA PHE A 32 -3.55 -12.04 -5.52
C PHE A 32 -2.82 -10.75 -5.93
N GLN A 33 -2.15 -10.74 -7.09
CA GLN A 33 -1.50 -9.55 -7.64
C GLN A 33 -2.49 -8.40 -7.84
N LYS A 34 -3.67 -8.69 -8.42
CA LYS A 34 -4.73 -7.69 -8.61
C LYS A 34 -5.25 -7.14 -7.29
N VAL A 35 -5.53 -8.01 -6.32
CA VAL A 35 -6.01 -7.60 -4.99
C VAL A 35 -4.96 -6.74 -4.29
N ARG A 36 -3.68 -7.15 -4.31
CA ARG A 36 -2.58 -6.40 -3.73
C ARG A 36 -2.46 -4.99 -4.32
N ALA A 37 -2.50 -4.87 -5.65
CA ALA A 37 -2.45 -3.56 -6.31
C ALA A 37 -3.62 -2.66 -5.88
N SER A 38 -4.85 -3.20 -5.85
CA SER A 38 -6.03 -2.42 -5.41
C SER A 38 -5.97 -2.00 -3.94
N SER A 39 -5.40 -2.84 -3.07
CA SER A 39 -5.21 -2.52 -1.66
C SER A 39 -4.16 -1.43 -1.47
N GLN A 40 -3.09 -1.46 -2.27
CA GLN A 40 -2.08 -0.40 -2.29
C GLN A 40 -2.69 0.93 -2.75
N ASP A 41 -3.48 0.94 -3.83
CA ASP A 41 -4.13 2.15 -4.33
C ASP A 41 -5.06 2.77 -3.26
N LYS A 42 -5.83 1.93 -2.54
CA LYS A 42 -6.67 2.40 -1.42
C LYS A 42 -5.87 2.97 -0.26
N ALA A 43 -4.74 2.36 0.07
CA ALA A 43 -3.87 2.85 1.14
C ALA A 43 -3.25 4.21 0.76
N VAL A 44 -2.80 4.37 -0.49
CA VAL A 44 -2.29 5.66 -1.01
C VAL A 44 -3.39 6.72 -0.97
N MET A 45 -4.62 6.39 -1.36
CA MET A 45 -5.75 7.32 -1.28
C MET A 45 -6.03 7.77 0.17
N ASN A 46 -5.90 6.88 1.16
CA ASN A 46 -6.02 7.24 2.56
C ASN A 46 -4.89 8.20 3.01
N ASN A 47 -3.65 7.92 2.61
CA ASN A 47 -2.53 8.80 2.90
C ASN A 47 -2.72 10.19 2.28
N LEU A 48 -3.22 10.28 1.04
CA LEU A 48 -3.55 11.54 0.38
C LEU A 48 -4.60 12.34 1.15
N ARG A 49 -5.64 11.68 1.68
CA ARG A 49 -6.69 12.32 2.51
C ARG A 49 -6.15 12.83 3.85
N GLN A 50 -5.24 12.08 4.47
CA GLN A 50 -4.59 12.53 5.70
C GLN A 50 -3.72 13.76 5.43
N LEU A 51 -2.94 13.73 4.35
CA LEU A 51 -2.11 14.85 3.91
C LEU A 51 -2.93 16.10 3.57
N SER A 52 -4.05 15.95 2.86
CA SER A 52 -4.91 17.09 2.54
C SER A 52 -5.52 17.71 3.79
N ALA A 53 -6.03 16.89 4.72
CA ALA A 53 -6.60 17.38 5.98
C ALA A 53 -5.54 18.11 6.85
N ALA A 54 -4.33 17.56 6.93
CA ALA A 54 -3.21 18.19 7.61
C ALA A 54 -2.81 19.52 6.95
N ALA A 55 -2.77 19.55 5.62
CA ALA A 55 -2.46 20.76 4.87
C ALA A 55 -3.52 21.84 5.10
N ASP A 56 -4.80 21.49 5.04
CA ASP A 56 -5.92 22.42 5.30
C ASP A 56 -5.84 23.04 6.70
N GLN A 57 -5.49 22.22 7.70
CA GLN A 57 -5.28 22.72 9.07
C GLN A 57 -4.09 23.68 9.16
N TYR A 58 -2.97 23.35 8.50
CA TYR A 58 -1.80 24.23 8.46
C TYR A 58 -2.10 25.55 7.73
N PHE A 59 -2.84 25.52 6.62
CA PHE A 59 -3.22 26.73 5.89
C PHE A 59 -4.09 27.66 6.74
N LEU A 60 -4.98 27.10 7.56
CA LEU A 60 -5.81 27.87 8.48
C LEU A 60 -4.98 28.52 9.60
N GLU A 61 -3.96 27.83 10.12
CA GLU A 61 -3.13 28.32 11.21
C GLU A 61 -2.05 29.32 10.77
N ALA A 62 -1.34 28.99 9.69
CA ALA A 62 -0.20 29.78 9.20
C ALA A 62 -0.60 30.86 8.19
N GLY A 63 -1.82 30.83 7.64
CA GLY A 63 -2.30 31.80 6.65
C GLY A 63 -1.56 31.74 5.30
N VAL A 64 -0.91 30.62 5.00
CA VAL A 64 -0.17 30.39 3.74
C VAL A 64 -0.98 29.50 2.79
N SER A 65 -0.67 29.54 1.50
CA SER A 65 -1.39 28.76 0.47
C SER A 65 -0.59 27.58 -0.08
N ALA A 66 0.64 27.36 0.40
CA ALA A 66 1.49 26.24 0.01
C ALA A 66 2.27 25.74 1.24
N VAL A 67 2.48 24.43 1.32
CA VAL A 67 3.17 23.81 2.45
C VAL A 67 4.13 22.73 1.95
N ASN A 68 5.29 22.63 2.61
CA ASN A 68 6.25 21.58 2.33
C ASN A 68 5.87 20.31 3.11
N SER A 69 6.12 19.13 2.55
CA SER A 69 5.78 17.87 3.22
C SER A 69 6.48 17.70 4.57
N ALA A 70 7.64 18.34 4.77
CA ALA A 70 8.39 18.32 6.02
C ALA A 70 7.70 19.07 7.18
N ASP A 71 6.82 20.03 6.86
CA ASP A 71 6.08 20.79 7.87
C ASP A 71 4.81 20.03 8.31
N LEU A 72 4.30 19.15 7.46
CA LEU A 72 3.11 18.34 7.75
C LEU A 72 3.43 16.98 8.38
N VAL A 73 4.53 16.37 7.97
CA VAL A 73 4.90 15.00 8.33
C VAL A 73 6.20 14.98 9.12
N GLY A 74 6.15 14.50 10.36
CA GLY A 74 7.34 14.34 11.18
C GLY A 74 7.03 13.82 12.58
N THR A 75 8.09 13.51 13.32
CA THR A 75 7.99 12.89 14.66
C THR A 75 7.84 13.90 15.79
N ASN A 76 7.86 15.21 15.53
CA ASN A 76 7.74 16.24 16.55
C ASN A 76 6.27 16.62 16.76
N SER A 77 5.97 17.22 17.92
CA SER A 77 4.61 17.65 18.28
C SER A 77 4.04 18.78 17.43
N SER A 78 4.87 19.43 16.60
CA SER A 78 4.48 20.53 15.72
C SER A 78 3.96 20.06 14.35
N GLN A 79 4.10 18.78 14.02
CA GLN A 79 3.57 18.22 12.78
C GLN A 79 2.20 17.57 13.00
N TYR A 80 1.37 17.62 11.96
CA TYR A 80 -0.01 17.13 11.99
C TYR A 80 -0.09 15.61 11.74
N ILE A 81 0.90 15.03 11.06
CA ILE A 81 0.98 13.59 10.76
C ILE A 81 2.30 13.04 11.28
N LYS A 82 2.23 11.99 12.11
CA LYS A 82 3.41 11.37 12.73
C LYS A 82 4.36 10.71 11.73
N ASN A 83 3.79 10.09 10.68
CA ASN A 83 4.53 9.48 9.59
C ASN A 83 3.59 9.12 8.43
N VAL A 84 4.06 9.24 7.19
CA VAL A 84 3.39 8.67 6.01
C VAL A 84 4.32 7.61 5.45
N THR A 85 4.00 6.34 5.67
CA THR A 85 4.81 5.23 5.14
C THR A 85 4.39 4.91 3.72
N PRO A 86 5.29 4.99 2.72
CA PRO A 86 4.97 4.63 1.36
C PRO A 86 4.60 3.14 1.26
N VAL A 87 3.50 2.82 0.58
CA VAL A 87 2.98 1.43 0.46
C VAL A 87 3.33 0.82 -0.90
N ALA A 88 3.67 1.66 -1.87
CA ALA A 88 3.96 1.32 -3.25
C ALA A 88 5.08 2.19 -3.87
N ALA A 89 6.03 2.68 -3.05
CA ALA A 89 7.12 3.57 -3.46
C ALA A 89 6.65 4.90 -4.07
N GLU A 90 5.49 5.38 -3.61
CA GLU A 90 4.88 6.61 -4.07
C GLU A 90 5.52 7.87 -3.46
N THR A 91 5.48 8.96 -4.21
CA THR A 91 5.88 10.30 -3.76
C THR A 91 4.68 11.23 -3.80
N TYR A 92 4.50 12.03 -2.75
CA TYR A 92 3.41 12.99 -2.61
C TYR A 92 3.89 14.39 -3.00
N SER A 93 3.13 15.07 -3.87
CA SER A 93 3.51 16.36 -4.45
C SER A 93 2.31 17.30 -4.59
N ASN A 94 2.58 18.60 -4.78
CA ASN A 94 1.59 19.66 -4.97
C ASN A 94 0.62 19.81 -3.79
N ILE A 95 1.15 20.02 -2.58
CA ILE A 95 0.35 20.32 -1.40
C ILE A 95 0.11 21.84 -1.33
N GLN A 96 -0.94 22.29 -2.01
CA GLN A 96 -1.34 23.70 -2.10
C GLN A 96 -2.83 23.86 -1.80
N GLN A 97 -3.21 24.96 -1.18
CA GLN A 97 -4.59 25.25 -0.84
C GLN A 97 -5.46 25.28 -2.10
N GLY A 98 -6.58 24.55 -2.08
CA GLY A 98 -7.51 24.48 -3.21
C GLY A 98 -7.00 23.73 -4.43
N SER A 99 -5.82 23.08 -4.36
CA SER A 99 -5.27 22.25 -5.43
C SER A 99 -5.33 20.77 -5.05
N ALA A 100 -5.45 19.92 -6.06
CA ALA A 100 -5.53 18.48 -5.84
C ALA A 100 -4.16 17.89 -5.47
N VAL A 101 -4.09 17.18 -4.35
CA VAL A 101 -2.85 16.53 -3.87
C VAL A 101 -2.59 15.29 -4.71
N THR A 102 -1.36 15.12 -5.20
CA THR A 102 -1.04 14.09 -6.17
C THR A 102 0.06 13.16 -5.68
N ALA A 103 -0.22 11.85 -5.67
CA ALA A 103 0.75 10.79 -5.45
C ALA A 103 1.21 10.21 -6.79
N SER A 104 2.52 10.11 -7.00
CA SER A 104 3.12 9.52 -8.21
C SER A 104 3.92 8.27 -7.89
N GLY A 105 4.04 7.35 -8.85
CA GLY A 105 4.85 6.13 -8.69
C GLY A 105 4.12 4.94 -8.08
N VAL A 106 2.79 4.99 -7.93
CA VAL A 106 2.00 3.89 -7.35
C VAL A 106 2.11 2.64 -8.24
N ALA A 107 2.25 1.48 -7.61
CA ALA A 107 2.42 0.12 -8.16
C ALA A 107 2.30 -0.02 -9.70
N GLY A 108 3.33 0.42 -10.44
CA GLY A 108 3.35 0.42 -11.91
C GLY A 108 3.39 1.81 -12.56
N ALA A 109 3.98 2.82 -11.91
CA ALA A 109 4.17 4.18 -12.44
C ALA A 109 2.86 4.92 -12.77
N ARG A 110 1.80 4.73 -11.96
CA ARG A 110 0.56 5.52 -12.08
C ARG A 110 0.53 6.70 -11.11
N THR A 111 -0.26 7.71 -11.46
CA THR A 111 -0.52 8.90 -10.65
C THR A 111 -1.94 8.82 -10.06
N ILE A 112 -2.08 9.09 -8.77
CA ILE A 112 -3.36 9.17 -8.05
C ILE A 112 -3.50 10.59 -7.53
N THR A 113 -4.60 11.25 -7.89
CA THR A 113 -4.89 12.62 -7.47
C THR A 113 -6.14 12.63 -6.60
N TYR A 114 -6.05 13.33 -5.47
CA TYR A 114 -7.16 13.57 -4.57
C TYR A 114 -7.53 15.07 -4.59
N SER A 115 -8.74 15.36 -5.04
CA SER A 115 -9.32 16.70 -5.00
C SER A 115 -10.26 16.81 -3.80
N ASN A 116 -10.05 17.82 -2.96
CA ASN A 116 -11.00 18.23 -1.93
C ASN A 116 -12.26 18.85 -2.55
#